data_AF-A0A7C2TUJ8-F1
#
_entry.id   AF-A0A7C2TUJ8-F1
#
_cell.length_a   1.000
_cell.length_b   1.000
_cell.length_c   1.000
_cell.angle_alpha   90.00
_cell.angle_beta   90.00
_cell.angle_gamma   90.00
#
_symmetry.space_group_name_H-M   'P 1'
#
loop_
_entity.id
_entity.type
_entity.pdbx_description
1 polymer ?
#
loop_
_entity_poly.entity_id
_entity_poly.type
_entity_poly.pdbx_seq_one_letter_code
_entity_poly.pdbx_strand_id
1 'polypeptide(L)'
;MKKILVEGKLCIGPNFSKAEFTLIKRNLANQKGLETLADLLAVAGNSQRLKILYLLHAHHEMCVCDLAEVLGLTDSAVSQHLRKLKDKNVVKTRRDGQTIFYSLVKNVFTSNLEDIFVLDETKEQHAFILSERS
;
A
#
# COMPACT_ATOMS: atom_id res chain seq x y z
N MET A 1 -0.85 -6.92 41.33
CA MET A 1 -0.21 -6.11 40.27
C MET A 1 0.26 -4.78 40.84
N LYS A 2 1.57 -4.56 41.02
CA LYS A 2 2.12 -3.31 41.57
C LYS A 2 2.13 -2.23 40.47
N LYS A 3 1.29 -1.20 40.63
CA LYS A 3 1.34 0.02 39.81
C LYS A 3 2.51 0.86 40.30
N ILE A 4 3.35 1.37 39.40
CA ILE A 4 4.53 2.17 39.75
C ILE A 4 4.36 3.56 39.14
N LEU A 5 4.70 4.59 39.91
CA LEU A 5 4.68 5.98 39.48
C LEU A 5 6.00 6.33 38.79
N VAL A 6 5.93 6.71 37.51
CA VAL A 6 7.07 7.25 36.75
C VAL A 6 6.66 8.62 36.21
N GLU A 7 7.41 9.67 36.57
CA GLU A 7 7.15 11.07 36.14
C GLU A 7 5.69 11.53 36.38
N GLY A 8 5.12 11.18 37.52
CA GLY A 8 3.75 11.59 37.89
C GLY A 8 2.62 10.80 37.20
N LYS A 9 2.94 9.80 36.36
CA LYS A 9 1.95 8.93 35.70
C LYS A 9 1.96 7.51 36.28
N LEU A 10 0.76 6.98 36.52
CA LEU A 10 0.54 5.63 37.04
C LEU A 10 0.73 4.63 35.89
N CYS A 11 1.89 3.96 35.82
CA CYS A 11 2.20 3.07 34.71
C CYS A 11 1.88 1.60 35.06
N ILE A 12 1.33 0.87 34.08
CA ILE A 12 0.96 -0.54 34.18
C ILE A 12 2.17 -1.38 33.69
N GLY A 13 3.11 -1.71 34.58
CA GLY A 13 3.98 -2.89 34.40
C GLY A 13 5.51 -2.63 34.49
N PRO A 14 6.29 -3.59 35.03
CA PRO A 14 7.72 -3.46 35.30
C PRO A 14 8.62 -3.81 34.10
N ASN A 15 8.14 -3.65 32.86
CA ASN A 15 8.78 -4.30 31.70
C ASN A 15 10.00 -3.56 31.15
N PHE A 16 10.14 -2.27 31.44
CA PHE A 16 11.24 -1.47 30.89
C PHE A 16 11.80 -0.51 31.94
N SER A 17 13.12 -0.49 32.05
CA SER A 17 13.90 0.47 32.82
C SER A 17 13.87 1.87 32.19
N LYS A 18 14.26 2.89 32.95
CA LYS A 18 14.40 4.27 32.45
C LYS A 18 15.36 4.37 31.25
N ALA A 19 16.42 3.57 31.25
CA ALA A 19 17.39 3.54 30.15
C ALA A 19 16.75 2.97 28.87
N GLU A 20 15.97 1.89 28.98
CA GLU A 20 15.22 1.30 27.87
C GLU A 20 14.17 2.28 27.30
N PHE A 21 13.42 2.99 28.15
CA PHE A 21 12.51 4.04 27.69
C PHE A 21 13.22 5.15 26.91
N THR A 22 14.40 5.56 27.38
CA THR A 22 15.19 6.59 26.68
C THR A 22 15.63 6.10 25.31
N LEU A 23 16.05 4.83 25.20
CA LEU A 23 16.41 4.20 23.94
C LEU A 23 15.21 4.09 22.99
N ILE A 24 14.06 3.61 23.49
CA ILE A 24 12.82 3.48 22.70
C ILE A 24 12.38 4.85 22.15
N LYS A 25 12.36 5.90 22.99
CA LYS A 25 12.02 7.26 22.57
C LYS A 25 12.96 7.77 21.46
N ARG A 26 14.27 7.53 21.61
CA ARG A 26 15.26 7.89 20.59
C ARG A 26 15.03 7.13 19.29
N ASN A 27 14.79 5.82 19.36
CA ASN A 27 14.55 5.00 18.18
C ASN A 27 13.32 5.48 17.43
N LEU A 28 12.21 5.77 18.13
CA LEU A 28 10.99 6.32 17.55
C LEU A 28 11.25 7.68 16.89
N ALA A 29 11.95 8.59 17.56
CA ALA A 29 12.29 9.92 17.01
C ALA A 29 13.16 9.83 15.74
N ASN A 30 13.93 8.75 15.59
CA ASN A 30 14.75 8.50 14.41
C ASN A 30 13.99 7.83 13.26
N GLN A 31 12.74 7.38 13.47
CA GLN A 31 11.92 6.77 12.42
C GLN A 31 11.30 7.83 11.49
N LYS A 32 12.14 8.45 10.66
CA LYS A 32 11.74 9.49 9.71
C LYS A 32 10.74 9.02 8.63
N GLY A 33 10.60 7.70 8.43
CA GLY A 33 9.75 7.12 7.40
C GLY A 33 8.29 6.88 7.82
N LEU A 34 7.94 7.00 9.10
CA LEU A 34 6.59 6.66 9.59
C LEU A 34 5.51 7.57 9.02
N GLU A 35 5.76 8.87 8.93
CA GLU A 35 4.81 9.83 8.35
C GLU A 35 4.56 9.54 6.87
N THR A 36 5.63 9.31 6.11
CA THR A 36 5.54 8.93 4.69
C THR A 36 4.75 7.63 4.51
N LEU A 37 4.99 6.63 5.36
CA LEU A 37 4.26 5.37 5.32
C LEU A 37 2.77 5.57 5.65
N ALA A 38 2.46 6.36 6.68
CA ALA A 38 1.08 6.68 7.06
C ALA A 38 0.34 7.36 5.90
N ASP A 39 0.98 8.32 5.23
CA ASP A 39 0.43 8.99 4.05
C ASP A 39 0.12 8.04 2.91
N LEU A 40 1.03 7.10 2.62
CA LEU A 40 0.86 6.10 1.58
C LEU A 40 -0.28 5.15 1.93
N LEU A 41 -0.35 4.67 3.17
CA LEU A 41 -1.41 3.80 3.65
C LEU A 41 -2.77 4.50 3.68
N ALA A 42 -2.84 5.77 4.05
CA ALA A 42 -4.08 6.55 4.02
C ALA A 42 -4.66 6.65 2.60
N VAL A 43 -3.78 6.74 1.60
CA VAL A 43 -4.17 6.75 0.19
C VAL A 43 -4.51 5.33 -0.26
N ALA A 44 -3.73 4.31 0.07
CA ALA A 44 -4.00 2.94 -0.35
C ALA A 44 -5.25 2.34 0.32
N GLY A 45 -5.57 2.71 1.57
CA GLY A 45 -6.58 2.11 2.45
C GLY A 45 -8.05 2.26 2.04
N ASN A 46 -8.34 2.43 0.75
CA ASN A 46 -9.66 2.31 0.16
C ASN A 46 -9.75 1.00 -0.63
N SER A 47 -10.85 0.25 -0.46
CA SER A 47 -11.03 -1.07 -1.07
C SER A 47 -10.87 -1.08 -2.59
N GLN A 48 -11.42 -0.08 -3.31
CA GLN A 48 -11.30 -0.01 -4.77
C GLN A 48 -9.87 0.30 -5.22
N ARG A 49 -9.16 1.17 -4.48
CA ARG A 49 -7.75 1.43 -4.76
C ARG A 49 -6.87 0.21 -4.50
N LEU A 50 -7.14 -0.56 -3.45
CA LEU A 50 -6.42 -1.82 -3.22
C LEU A 50 -6.63 -2.81 -4.37
N LYS A 51 -7.86 -2.95 -4.88
CA LYS A 51 -8.13 -3.79 -6.06
C LYS A 51 -7.37 -3.30 -7.30
N ILE A 52 -7.34 -1.99 -7.56
CA ILE A 52 -6.55 -1.41 -8.66
C ILE A 52 -5.05 -1.74 -8.48
N LEU A 53 -4.50 -1.56 -7.27
CA LEU A 53 -3.10 -1.87 -6.99
C LEU A 53 -2.78 -3.35 -7.17
N TYR A 54 -3.69 -4.24 -6.77
CA TYR A 54 -3.58 -5.68 -7.00
C TYR A 54 -3.54 -6.01 -8.50
N LEU A 55 -4.47 -5.47 -9.29
CA LEU A 55 -4.52 -5.70 -10.74
C LEU A 55 -3.26 -5.17 -11.44
N LEU A 56 -2.79 -3.98 -11.08
CA LEU A 56 -1.55 -3.41 -11.62
C LEU A 56 -0.30 -4.18 -11.20
N HIS A 57 -0.31 -4.79 -10.02
CA HIS A 57 0.76 -5.68 -9.58
C HIS A 57 0.76 -6.97 -10.39
N ALA A 58 -0.40 -7.62 -10.56
CA ALA A 58 -0.56 -8.89 -11.26
C ALA A 58 -0.32 -8.80 -12.78
N HIS A 59 -0.68 -7.69 -13.41
CA HIS A 59 -0.67 -7.54 -14.87
C HIS A 59 0.35 -6.52 -15.41
N HIS A 60 1.23 -5.99 -14.55
CA HIS A 60 2.26 -4.98 -14.83
C HIS A 60 1.76 -3.59 -15.27
N GLU A 61 0.88 -3.51 -16.27
CA GLU A 61 0.22 -2.27 -16.70
C GLU A 61 -1.19 -2.51 -17.25
N MET A 62 -2.13 -1.59 -17.01
CA MET A 62 -3.51 -1.64 -17.51
C MET A 62 -4.05 -0.25 -17.88
N CYS A 63 -4.97 -0.16 -18.84
CA CYS A 63 -5.68 1.09 -19.15
C CYS A 63 -6.85 1.34 -18.17
N VAL A 64 -7.39 2.56 -18.20
CA VAL A 64 -8.60 2.91 -17.43
C VAL A 64 -9.78 2.03 -17.82
N CYS A 65 -9.95 1.78 -19.12
CA CYS A 65 -10.99 0.94 -19.71
C CYS A 65 -11.01 -0.47 -19.12
N ASP A 66 -9.88 -1.18 -19.18
CA ASP A 66 -9.76 -2.55 -18.68
C ASP A 66 -10.01 -2.62 -17.17
N LEU A 67 -9.47 -1.65 -16.41
CA LEU A 67 -9.70 -1.55 -14.97
C LEU A 67 -11.17 -1.30 -14.65
N ALA A 68 -11.85 -0.46 -15.43
CA ALA A 68 -13.27 -0.17 -15.26
C ALA A 68 -14.13 -1.40 -15.51
N GLU A 69 -13.86 -2.13 -16.60
CA GLU A 69 -14.52 -3.38 -16.95
C GLU A 69 -14.37 -4.44 -15.85
N VAL A 70 -13.14 -4.71 -15.42
CA VAL A 70 -12.85 -5.73 -14.39
C VAL A 70 -13.47 -5.37 -13.03
N LEU A 71 -13.51 -4.09 -12.68
CA LEU A 71 -14.02 -3.64 -11.39
C LEU A 71 -15.54 -3.39 -11.38
N GLY A 72 -16.20 -3.44 -12.54
CA GLY A 72 -17.61 -3.06 -12.68
C GLY A 72 -17.87 -1.59 -12.32
N LEU A 73 -16.92 -0.71 -12.64
CA LEU A 73 -16.97 0.72 -12.35
C LEU A 73 -17.01 1.53 -13.65
N THR A 74 -17.35 2.82 -13.57
CA THR A 74 -17.21 3.72 -14.71
C THR A 74 -15.76 4.17 -14.89
N ASP A 75 -15.36 4.50 -16.12
CA ASP A 75 -14.05 5.08 -16.44
C ASP A 75 -13.74 6.33 -15.59
N SER A 76 -14.76 7.14 -15.31
CA SER A 76 -14.63 8.35 -14.48
C SER A 76 -14.30 8.00 -13.02
N ALA A 77 -14.97 7.00 -12.45
CA ALA A 77 -14.69 6.53 -11.09
C ALA A 77 -13.27 5.96 -10.97
N VAL A 78 -12.85 5.12 -11.92
CA VAL A 78 -11.49 4.57 -11.96
C VAL A 78 -10.46 5.67 -12.14
N SER A 79 -10.69 6.63 -13.04
CA SER A 79 -9.81 7.78 -13.25
C SER A 79 -9.62 8.60 -11.97
N GLN A 80 -10.68 8.78 -11.16
CA GLN A 80 -10.58 9.48 -9.89
C GLN A 80 -9.71 8.71 -8.88
N HIS A 81 -9.84 7.39 -8.81
CA HIS A 81 -8.99 6.54 -7.97
C HIS A 81 -7.52 6.61 -8.41
N LEU A 82 -7.26 6.46 -9.71
CA LEU A 82 -5.92 6.53 -10.30
C LEU A 82 -5.26 7.90 -10.11
N ARG A 83 -6.03 9.00 -10.22
CA ARG A 83 -5.53 10.34 -9.91
C ARG A 83 -5.02 10.43 -8.47
N LYS A 84 -5.81 9.98 -7.49
CA LYS A 84 -5.39 10.00 -6.07
C LYS A 84 -4.14 9.17 -5.81
N LEU A 85 -4.02 8.01 -6.47
CA LEU A 85 -2.82 7.17 -6.39
C LEU A 85 -1.61 7.83 -7.05
N LYS A 86 -1.81 8.50 -8.20
CA LYS A 86 -0.77 9.20 -8.95
C LYS A 86 -0.25 10.43 -8.19
N ASP A 87 -1.15 11.21 -7.59
CA ASP A 87 -0.81 12.40 -6.80
C ASP A 87 0.12 12.07 -5.61
N LYS A 88 0.14 10.80 -5.19
CA LYS A 88 0.98 10.28 -4.10
C LYS A 88 2.10 9.36 -4.57
N ASN A 89 2.42 9.40 -5.87
CA ASN A 89 3.51 8.63 -6.50
C ASN A 89 3.42 7.11 -6.28
N VAL A 90 2.21 6.56 -6.17
CA VAL A 90 1.98 5.11 -6.06
C VAL A 90 1.92 4.48 -7.45
N VAL A 91 1.33 5.18 -8.41
CA VAL A 91 1.23 4.74 -9.81
C VAL A 91 1.87 5.77 -10.75
N LYS A 92 2.38 5.28 -11.88
CA LYS A 92 2.91 6.06 -12.98
C LYS A 92 2.12 5.78 -14.25
N THR A 93 2.30 6.63 -15.25
CA THR A 93 1.58 6.53 -16.53
C THR A 93 2.55 6.44 -17.69
N ARG A 94 2.21 5.63 -18.69
CA ARG A 94 2.83 5.59 -20.01
C ARG A 94 1.74 5.84 -21.06
N ARG A 95 2.07 6.53 -22.14
CA ARG A 95 1.15 6.72 -23.27
C ARG A 95 1.57 5.82 -24.42
N ASP A 96 0.59 5.17 -25.04
CA ASP A 96 0.76 4.37 -26.25
C ASP A 96 -0.36 4.72 -27.24
N GLY A 97 0.01 5.43 -28.31
CA GLY A 97 -0.96 6.09 -29.18
C GLY A 97 -1.93 6.98 -28.41
N GLN A 98 -3.23 6.65 -28.48
CA GLN A 98 -4.28 7.39 -27.78
C GLN A 98 -4.52 6.89 -26.35
N THR A 99 -4.00 5.72 -25.99
CA THR A 99 -4.28 5.03 -24.72
C THR A 99 -3.27 5.42 -23.64
N ILE A 100 -3.75 5.57 -22.40
CA ILE A 100 -2.91 5.78 -21.22
C ILE A 100 -2.93 4.52 -20.38
N PHE A 101 -1.75 3.93 -20.18
CA PHE A 101 -1.51 2.78 -19.33
C PHE A 101 -0.97 3.23 -17.97
N TYR A 102 -1.45 2.59 -16.91
CA TYR A 102 -1.00 2.81 -15.54
C TYR A 102 -0.18 1.62 -15.08
N SER A 103 0.87 1.86 -14.29
CA SER A 103 1.68 0.83 -13.65
C SER A 103 2.15 1.29 -12.27
N LEU A 104 2.59 0.37 -11.42
CA LEU A 104 3.13 0.71 -10.11
C LEU A 104 4.46 1.44 -10.21
N VAL A 105 4.66 2.47 -9.39
CA VAL A 105 5.98 3.05 -9.13
C VAL A 105 6.76 2.08 -8.26
N LYS A 106 8.07 1.88 -8.51
CA LYS A 106 8.92 1.06 -7.63
C LYS A 106 9.32 1.89 -6.40
N ASN A 107 8.71 1.61 -5.24
CA ASN A 107 9.01 2.26 -3.97
C ASN A 107 8.86 1.27 -2.81
N VAL A 108 9.21 1.69 -1.58
CA VAL A 108 9.16 0.80 -0.40
C VAL A 108 7.76 0.24 -0.16
N PHE A 109 6.70 1.00 -0.44
CA PHE A 109 5.33 0.49 -0.27
C PHE A 109 4.98 -0.56 -1.34
N THR A 110 5.24 -0.26 -2.61
CA THR A 110 4.87 -1.14 -3.73
C THR A 110 5.75 -2.38 -3.84
N SER A 111 7.01 -2.31 -3.42
CA SER A 111 7.94 -3.45 -3.40
C SER A 111 7.60 -4.50 -2.35
N ASN A 112 6.79 -4.16 -1.35
CA ASN A 112 6.32 -5.08 -0.31
C ASN A 112 4.84 -5.47 -0.50
N LEU A 113 4.23 -5.15 -1.66
CA LEU A 113 2.83 -5.50 -1.92
C LEU A 113 2.63 -7.01 -2.10
N GLU A 114 3.66 -7.75 -2.54
CA GLU A 114 3.62 -9.21 -2.66
C GLU A 114 3.21 -9.85 -1.33
N ASP A 115 3.83 -9.43 -0.22
CA ASP A 115 3.55 -9.94 1.11
C ASP A 115 2.16 -9.53 1.64
N ILE A 116 1.61 -8.41 1.15
CA ILE A 116 0.34 -7.84 1.62
C ILE A 116 -0.85 -8.45 0.89
N PHE A 117 -0.71 -8.75 -0.41
CA PHE A 117 -1.79 -9.32 -1.22
C PHE A 117 -1.90 -10.85 -1.12
N VAL A 118 -1.06 -11.52 -0.31
CA VAL A 118 -1.32 -12.90 0.13
C VAL A 118 -2.47 -12.92 1.14
N LEU A 119 -3.66 -12.52 0.69
CA LEU A 119 -4.91 -12.84 1.35
C LEU A 119 -5.76 -13.61 0.34
N ASP A 120 -5.75 -14.92 0.57
CA ASP A 120 -6.57 -15.97 -0.01
C ASP A 120 -6.12 -16.63 -1.33
N GLU A 121 -6.38 -17.93 -1.39
CA GLU A 121 -5.86 -18.94 -2.29
C GLU A 121 -6.31 -18.77 -3.75
N THR A 122 -5.54 -18.11 -4.61
CA THR A 122 -5.67 -18.30 -6.08
C THR A 122 -4.32 -18.24 -6.81
N LYS A 123 -3.34 -19.02 -6.34
CA LYS A 123 -2.10 -19.26 -7.12
C LYS A 123 -2.36 -20.01 -8.44
N GLU A 124 -3.50 -20.69 -8.59
CA GLU A 124 -3.80 -21.52 -9.77
C GLU A 124 -4.40 -20.76 -10.97
N GLN A 125 -5.10 -19.63 -10.76
CA GLN A 125 -5.78 -18.92 -11.86
C GLN A 125 -4.90 -17.85 -12.53
N HIS A 126 -3.95 -17.25 -11.81
CA HIS A 126 -3.05 -16.23 -12.36
C HIS A 126 -2.02 -16.78 -13.36
N ALA A 127 -1.61 -18.05 -13.21
CA ALA A 127 -0.69 -18.69 -14.15
C ALA A 127 -1.33 -18.89 -15.55
N PHE A 128 -2.66 -19.05 -15.60
CA PHE A 128 -3.40 -19.30 -16.84
C PHE A 128 -3.43 -18.08 -17.79
N ILE A 129 -3.49 -16.85 -17.25
CA ILE A 129 -3.54 -15.62 -18.07
C ILE A 129 -2.17 -15.30 -18.70
N LEU A 130 -1.07 -15.72 -18.07
CA LEU A 130 0.29 -15.46 -18.57
C LEU A 130 0.75 -16.46 -19.65
N SER A 131 0.13 -17.65 -19.75
CA SER A 131 0.51 -18.68 -20.72
C SER A 131 -0.05 -18.49 -22.13
N GLU A 132 -1.09 -17.67 -22.33
CA GLU A 132 -1.69 -17.44 -23.67
C GLU A 132 -1.07 -16.25 -24.44
N ARG A 133 0.00 -15.63 -23.91
CA ARG A 133 0.73 -14.54 -24.59
C ARG A 133 2.09 -14.96 -25.17
N SER A 134 2.31 -16.26 -25.40
CA SER A 134 3.48 -16.81 -26.10
C SER A 134 3.13 -17.22 -27.53
#